data_AF-A0A6J4ZUC5-F1
#
_entry.id   AF-A0A6J4ZUC5-F1
#
_cell.length_a   1.000
_cell.length_b   1.000
_cell.length_c   1.000
_cell.angle_alpha   90.00
_cell.angle_beta   90.00
_cell.angle_gamma   90.00
#
_symmetry.space_group_name_H-M   'P 1'
#
loop_
_entity.id
_entity.type
_entity.pdbx_description
1 polymer ?
#
loop_
_entity_poly.entity_id
_entity_poly.type
_entity_poly.pdbx_seq_one_letter_code
_entity_poly.pdbx_strand_id
1 'polypeptide(L)'
;MDKGWHPLDERYVEAYGAYARTQAGDGAVSANPRCPLCLAELVFTHRRRGGYRYYRHLDSADDARCPLTTSSYEPAGLTVGASLDTNANGLAGGAAGPLHRERFLQHWQRHFRIARHAAPPLTLERFARLIEYADVVDLWRYPAFDERDVPYVLLALAGFISVNDRDERARIRLCFDGSVRDVGDLWRDERRVPAGLFRVTYREPLHTPFPTAADILFWEPVERIERLADCPAPRLRQTQIRAFNRFIGGYERERDRRGERDAGESE
;
A
#
# COMPACT_ATOMS: atom_id res chain seq x y z
N MET A 1 25.96 15.61 9.42
CA MET A 1 24.99 14.93 8.53
C MET A 1 25.25 13.45 8.63
N ASP A 2 24.43 12.74 9.40
CA ASP A 2 24.55 11.29 9.47
C ASP A 2 24.35 10.73 8.07
N LYS A 3 25.40 10.07 7.62
CA LYS A 3 25.48 9.35 6.37
C LYS A 3 24.27 8.40 6.28
N GLY A 4 23.31 8.72 5.39
CA GLY A 4 22.05 8.00 5.21
C GLY A 4 22.23 6.48 5.22
N TRP A 5 21.38 5.79 5.97
CA TRP A 5 21.50 4.35 6.21
C TRP A 5 21.24 3.61 4.90
N HIS A 6 21.98 2.52 4.64
CA HIS A 6 21.70 1.75 3.44
C HIS A 6 20.37 1.00 3.65
N PRO A 7 19.43 1.03 2.68
CA PRO A 7 18.10 0.42 2.85
C PRO A 7 18.15 -1.08 3.17
N LEU A 8 19.23 -1.76 2.77
CA LEU A 8 19.52 -3.17 3.06
C LEU A 8 20.83 -3.32 3.84
N ASP A 9 20.87 -2.78 5.05
CA ASP A 9 21.93 -3.09 6.00
C ASP A 9 21.54 -4.20 6.98
N GLU A 10 22.54 -4.77 7.62
CA GLU A 10 22.44 -5.87 8.60
C GLU A 10 21.39 -5.63 9.68
N ARG A 11 21.23 -4.40 10.17
CA ARG A 11 20.26 -4.12 11.25
C ARG A 11 18.84 -4.35 10.78
N TYR A 12 18.51 -3.89 9.59
CA TYR A 12 17.18 -4.07 9.02
C TYR A 12 16.92 -5.52 8.60
N VAL A 13 17.90 -6.15 7.95
CA VAL A 13 17.77 -7.54 7.48
C VAL A 13 17.66 -8.50 8.66
N GLU A 14 18.38 -8.27 9.76
CA GLU A 14 18.26 -9.11 10.95
C GLU A 14 16.95 -8.86 11.71
N ALA A 15 16.60 -7.59 11.96
CA ALA A 15 15.40 -7.22 12.71
C ALA A 15 14.12 -7.73 12.04
N TYR A 16 14.06 -7.67 10.70
CA TYR A 16 12.86 -8.01 9.93
C TYR A 16 13.00 -9.29 9.10
N GLY A 17 14.17 -9.93 9.09
CA GLY A 17 14.39 -11.19 8.39
C GLY A 17 13.60 -12.35 8.96
N ALA A 18 13.23 -12.30 10.25
CA ALA A 18 12.31 -13.28 10.85
C ALA A 18 10.94 -13.26 10.19
N TYR A 19 10.42 -12.06 9.91
CA TYR A 19 9.18 -11.85 9.19
C TYR A 19 9.24 -12.42 7.76
N ALA A 20 10.37 -12.20 7.07
CA ALA A 20 10.55 -12.76 5.72
C ALA A 20 10.63 -14.30 5.73
N ARG A 21 11.19 -14.91 6.78
CA ARG A 21 11.27 -16.37 6.94
C ARG A 21 9.90 -16.99 7.19
N THR A 22 9.07 -16.38 8.06
CA THR A 22 7.72 -16.90 8.33
C THR A 22 6.82 -16.87 7.09
N GLN A 23 6.96 -15.86 6.23
CA GLN A 23 6.22 -15.78 4.96
C GLN A 23 6.70 -16.79 3.90
N ALA A 24 7.98 -17.17 3.90
CA ALA A 24 8.54 -18.10 2.92
C ALA A 24 8.14 -19.56 3.13
N GLY A 25 7.54 -19.90 4.28
CA GLY A 25 7.25 -21.26 4.70
C GLY A 25 8.50 -22.00 5.17
N ASP A 26 8.39 -22.78 6.26
CA ASP A 26 9.49 -23.52 6.93
C ASP A 26 10.21 -24.59 6.06
N GLY A 27 9.82 -24.76 4.79
CA GLY A 27 10.23 -25.90 3.96
C GLY A 27 11.59 -25.77 3.27
N ALA A 28 12.18 -24.57 3.18
CA ALA A 28 13.49 -24.37 2.57
C ALA A 28 14.32 -23.40 3.41
N VAL A 29 15.28 -23.95 4.17
CA VAL A 29 16.35 -23.16 4.77
C VAL A 29 17.22 -22.64 3.62
N SER A 30 16.85 -21.50 3.05
CA SER A 30 17.75 -20.78 2.15
C SER A 30 19.01 -20.44 2.93
N ALA A 31 20.18 -20.75 2.37
CA ALA A 31 21.46 -20.36 2.96
C ALA A 31 21.63 -18.84 3.02
N ASN A 32 20.83 -18.11 2.24
CA ASN A 32 20.85 -16.66 2.11
C ASN A 32 19.71 -16.02 2.93
N PRO A 33 19.97 -14.87 3.57
CA PRO A 33 18.88 -14.07 4.13
C PRO A 33 17.95 -13.58 3.03
N ARG A 34 16.71 -13.24 3.39
CA ARG A 34 15.71 -12.68 2.47
C ARG A 34 15.48 -11.20 2.74
N CYS A 35 15.16 -10.47 1.68
CA CYS A 35 14.78 -9.07 1.77
C CYS A 35 13.48 -8.94 2.57
N PRO A 36 13.44 -8.11 3.63
CA PRO A 36 12.21 -7.93 4.41
C PRO A 36 11.04 -7.37 3.62
N LEU A 37 11.32 -6.62 2.54
CA LEU A 37 10.30 -5.99 1.72
C LEU A 37 9.84 -6.90 0.58
N CYS A 38 10.71 -7.25 -0.38
CA CYS A 38 10.29 -8.04 -1.54
C CYS A 38 10.41 -9.57 -1.35
N LEU A 39 10.91 -10.04 -0.21
CA LEU A 39 11.10 -11.46 0.13
C LEU A 39 12.08 -12.24 -0.76
N ALA A 40 12.74 -11.58 -1.72
CA ALA A 40 13.76 -12.17 -2.57
C ALA A 40 15.07 -12.43 -1.81
N GLU A 41 15.89 -13.35 -2.32
CA GLU A 41 17.16 -13.72 -1.69
C GLU A 41 18.19 -12.59 -1.76
N LEU A 42 18.94 -12.44 -0.68
CA LEU A 42 19.98 -11.45 -0.51
C LEU A 42 21.35 -12.12 -0.41
N VAL A 43 22.34 -11.53 -1.05
CA VAL A 43 23.75 -11.89 -0.87
C VAL A 43 24.51 -10.75 -0.23
N PHE A 44 25.50 -11.12 0.58
CA PHE A 44 26.42 -10.17 1.17
C PHE A 44 27.26 -9.47 0.10
N THR A 45 27.48 -8.18 0.29
CA THR A 45 28.51 -7.45 -0.43
C THR A 45 29.77 -7.36 0.43
N HIS A 46 30.94 -7.24 -0.18
CA HIS A 46 32.18 -6.98 0.56
C HIS A 46 32.23 -5.58 1.21
N ARG A 47 31.24 -4.71 0.92
CA ARG A 47 31.19 -3.35 1.44
C ARG A 47 30.70 -3.35 2.88
N ARG A 48 31.37 -2.56 3.72
CA ARG A 48 30.97 -2.27 5.10
C ARG A 48 31.00 -0.76 5.32
N ARG A 49 30.07 -0.23 6.11
CA ARG A 49 30.07 1.18 6.53
C ARG A 49 29.46 1.26 7.92
N GLY A 50 30.15 1.97 8.81
CA GLY A 50 29.72 2.04 10.21
C GLY A 50 29.70 0.69 10.93
N GLY A 51 30.50 -0.29 10.46
CA GLY A 51 30.60 -1.63 11.05
C GLY A 51 29.59 -2.66 10.54
N TYR A 52 28.50 -2.22 9.90
CA TYR A 52 27.43 -3.11 9.42
C TYR A 52 27.69 -3.64 8.01
N ARG A 53 27.25 -4.87 7.76
CA ARG A 53 27.25 -5.48 6.42
C ARG A 53 26.13 -4.90 5.55
N TYR A 54 26.38 -4.90 4.25
CA TYR A 54 25.39 -4.55 3.25
C TYR A 54 25.03 -5.74 2.38
N TYR A 55 23.76 -5.78 2.01
CA TYR A 55 23.20 -6.79 1.13
C TYR A 55 22.79 -6.17 -0.20
N ARG A 56 22.78 -7.02 -1.21
CA ARG A 56 22.11 -6.79 -2.49
C ARG A 56 21.24 -7.99 -2.81
N HIS A 57 20.24 -7.84 -3.68
CA HIS A 57 19.52 -9.02 -4.15
C HIS A 57 20.46 -9.92 -4.95
N LEU A 58 20.22 -11.23 -4.87
CA LEU A 58 20.94 -12.21 -5.66
C LEU A 58 20.67 -11.99 -7.16
N ASP A 59 19.41 -11.77 -7.52
CA ASP A 59 18.97 -11.48 -8.88
C ASP A 59 18.78 -9.96 -9.09
N SER A 60 19.36 -9.44 -10.17
CA SER A 60 19.17 -8.07 -10.64
C SER A 60 17.72 -7.69 -10.94
N ALA A 61 16.88 -8.65 -11.34
CA ALA A 61 15.46 -8.42 -11.59
C ALA A 61 14.70 -8.07 -10.29
N ASP A 62 15.11 -8.65 -9.16
CA ASP A 62 14.54 -8.32 -7.85
C ASP A 62 15.03 -6.97 -7.36
N ASP A 63 16.31 -6.65 -7.59
CA ASP A 63 16.88 -5.31 -7.35
C ASP A 63 16.06 -4.22 -8.08
N ALA A 64 15.71 -4.47 -9.35
CA ALA A 64 14.98 -3.52 -10.20
C ALA A 64 13.52 -3.32 -9.78
N ARG A 65 12.87 -4.33 -9.18
CA ARG A 65 11.46 -4.28 -8.76
C ARG A 65 11.28 -3.84 -7.31
N CYS A 66 12.26 -4.12 -6.45
CA CYS A 66 12.15 -3.88 -5.02
C CYS A 66 12.17 -2.38 -4.70
N PRO A 67 11.18 -1.85 -3.96
CA PRO A 67 11.15 -0.44 -3.57
C PRO A 67 12.39 0.03 -2.78
N LEU A 68 13.14 -0.88 -2.14
CA LEU A 68 14.35 -0.52 -1.38
C LEU A 68 15.62 -0.36 -2.24
N THR A 69 15.60 -0.83 -3.49
CA THR A 69 16.80 -0.89 -4.35
C THR A 69 16.57 -0.38 -5.76
N THR A 70 15.32 -0.25 -6.20
CA THR A 70 15.00 0.20 -7.56
C THR A 70 15.50 1.61 -7.86
N SER A 71 16.17 1.75 -9.00
CA SER A 71 16.55 3.05 -9.56
C SER A 71 15.45 3.69 -10.40
N SER A 72 14.32 3.00 -10.61
CA SER A 72 13.18 3.55 -11.33
C SER A 72 12.44 4.58 -10.46
N TYR A 73 12.12 5.74 -11.01
CA TYR A 73 11.22 6.70 -10.38
C TYR A 73 9.73 6.35 -10.61
N GLU A 74 9.45 5.29 -11.39
CA GLU A 74 8.13 4.66 -11.56
C GLU A 74 8.20 3.22 -11.03
N PRO A 75 8.36 3.04 -9.71
CA PRO A 75 8.43 1.71 -9.15
C PRO A 75 7.05 1.02 -9.25
N ALA A 76 7.05 -0.28 -9.54
CA ALA A 76 5.83 -1.07 -9.67
C ALA A 76 4.92 -0.88 -8.44
N GLY A 77 3.68 -0.46 -8.68
CA GLY A 77 2.65 -0.24 -7.66
C GLY A 77 1.84 -1.50 -7.35
N LEU A 78 1.02 -1.42 -6.30
CA LEU A 78 -0.03 -2.41 -6.10
C LEU A 78 -1.00 -2.34 -7.27
N THR A 79 -1.33 -3.49 -7.84
CA THR A 79 -2.29 -3.58 -8.95
C THR A 79 -3.61 -4.16 -8.46
N VAL A 80 -4.69 -3.77 -9.12
CA VAL A 80 -6.03 -4.32 -8.93
C VAL A 80 -6.26 -5.17 -10.18
N GLY A 81 -6.04 -6.47 -10.04
CA GLY A 81 -6.15 -7.43 -11.13
C GLY A 81 -7.59 -7.54 -11.64
N ALA A 82 -7.73 -7.94 -12.90
CA ALA A 82 -9.05 -8.29 -13.43
C ALA A 82 -9.61 -9.45 -12.60
N SER A 83 -10.84 -9.31 -12.09
CA SER A 83 -11.52 -10.37 -11.36
C SER A 83 -11.46 -11.66 -12.18
N LEU A 84 -10.69 -12.65 -11.71
CA LEU A 84 -10.49 -13.94 -12.40
C LEU A 84 -11.81 -14.73 -12.56
N ASP A 85 -12.89 -14.26 -11.94
CA ASP A 85 -14.21 -14.88 -11.93
C ASP A 85 -15.17 -14.29 -12.98
N THR A 86 -14.66 -13.85 -14.13
CA THR A 86 -15.56 -13.58 -15.28
C THR A 86 -16.23 -14.88 -15.79
N ASN A 87 -15.75 -16.07 -15.39
CA ASN A 87 -16.14 -17.34 -16.00
C ASN A 87 -16.72 -18.44 -15.07
N ALA A 88 -17.09 -18.16 -13.81
CA ALA A 88 -17.66 -19.20 -12.93
C ALA A 88 -19.07 -18.94 -12.35
N ASN A 89 -19.58 -17.70 -12.32
CA ASN A 89 -20.97 -17.39 -11.94
C ASN A 89 -21.26 -15.90 -12.20
N GLY A 90 -21.35 -15.51 -13.48
CA GLY A 90 -21.43 -14.12 -13.97
C GLY A 90 -22.62 -13.26 -13.54
N LEU A 91 -23.34 -13.62 -12.47
CA LEU A 91 -24.48 -12.88 -11.93
C LEU A 91 -24.26 -12.38 -10.48
N ALA A 92 -23.31 -12.94 -9.73
CA ALA A 92 -23.16 -12.61 -8.30
C ALA A 92 -22.09 -11.51 -8.01
N GLY A 93 -20.99 -11.48 -8.76
CA GLY A 93 -19.88 -10.55 -8.50
C GLY A 93 -20.16 -9.09 -8.88
N GLY A 94 -21.04 -8.85 -9.87
CA GLY A 94 -21.41 -7.51 -10.31
C GLY A 94 -22.27 -6.73 -9.31
N ALA A 95 -23.14 -7.42 -8.58
CA ALA A 95 -24.04 -6.80 -7.60
C ALA A 95 -23.37 -6.52 -6.23
N ALA A 96 -22.30 -7.25 -5.89
CA ALA A 96 -21.60 -7.06 -4.61
C ALA A 96 -20.76 -5.77 -4.57
N GLY A 97 -20.26 -5.30 -5.72
CA GLY A 97 -19.42 -4.09 -5.81
C GLY A 97 -20.06 -2.83 -5.21
N PRO A 98 -21.29 -2.47 -5.62
CA PRO A 98 -22.03 -1.37 -4.99
C PRO A 98 -22.19 -1.53 -3.47
N LEU A 99 -22.51 -2.74 -2.99
CA LEU A 99 -22.71 -3.02 -1.56
C LEU A 99 -21.40 -2.86 -0.76
N HIS A 100 -20.28 -3.36 -1.27
CA HIS A 100 -18.96 -3.22 -0.65
C HIS A 100 -18.57 -1.74 -0.50
N ARG A 101 -18.78 -0.98 -1.58
CA ARG A 101 -18.51 0.46 -1.59
C ARG A 101 -19.41 1.21 -0.62
N GLU A 102 -20.72 0.92 -0.63
CA GLU A 102 -21.69 1.55 0.28
C GLU A 102 -21.30 1.29 1.73
N ARG A 103 -21.01 0.04 2.09
CA ARG A 103 -20.58 -0.35 3.44
C ARG A 103 -19.31 0.39 3.85
N PHE A 104 -18.32 0.49 2.96
CA PHE A 104 -17.11 1.28 3.22
C PHE A 104 -17.44 2.75 3.49
N LEU A 105 -18.32 3.36 2.69
CA LEU A 105 -18.70 4.76 2.87
C LEU A 105 -19.53 5.00 4.13
N GLN A 106 -20.41 4.09 4.53
CA GLN A 106 -21.14 4.19 5.81
C GLN A 106 -20.15 4.27 7.00
N HIS A 107 -18.99 3.64 6.89
CA HIS A 107 -17.94 3.63 7.92
C HIS A 107 -16.73 4.51 7.59
N TRP A 108 -16.86 5.49 6.68
CA TRP A 108 -15.71 6.23 6.16
C TRP A 108 -14.82 6.87 7.24
N GLN A 109 -15.40 7.33 8.36
CA GLN A 109 -14.65 7.95 9.45
C GLN A 109 -13.69 6.97 10.12
N ARG A 110 -14.11 5.71 10.28
CA ARG A 110 -13.29 4.63 10.80
C ARG A 110 -12.13 4.35 9.85
N HIS A 111 -12.41 4.23 8.57
CA HIS A 111 -11.42 3.93 7.54
C HIS A 111 -10.40 5.05 7.38
N PHE A 112 -10.88 6.29 7.37
CA PHE A 112 -10.01 7.46 7.33
C PHE A 112 -9.12 7.53 8.58
N ARG A 113 -9.64 7.23 9.77
CA ARG A 113 -8.86 7.18 11.01
C ARG A 113 -7.72 6.16 10.92
N ILE A 114 -8.01 4.95 10.45
CA ILE A 114 -7.01 3.89 10.23
C ILE A 114 -5.97 4.33 9.18
N ALA A 115 -6.42 4.80 8.02
CA ALA A 115 -5.53 5.23 6.95
C ALA A 115 -4.62 6.39 7.40
N ARG A 116 -5.18 7.36 8.13
CA ARG A 116 -4.42 8.49 8.67
C ARG A 116 -3.45 8.09 9.77
N HIS A 117 -3.70 7.01 10.51
CA HIS A 117 -2.71 6.50 11.46
C HIS A 117 -1.48 5.94 10.74
N ALA A 118 -1.68 5.14 9.70
CA ALA A 118 -0.59 4.60 8.87
C ALA A 118 0.14 5.70 8.07
N ALA A 119 -0.60 6.71 7.59
CA ALA A 119 -0.09 7.86 6.84
C ALA A 119 -0.57 9.19 7.47
N PRO A 120 0.10 9.70 8.53
CA PRO A 120 -0.31 10.90 9.27
C PRO A 120 -0.67 12.13 8.42
N PRO A 121 0.03 12.41 7.29
CA PRO A 121 -0.26 13.56 6.43
C PRO A 121 -1.50 13.41 5.55
N LEU A 122 -2.17 12.24 5.56
CA LEU A 122 -3.35 12.00 4.75
C LEU A 122 -4.48 12.98 5.10
N THR A 123 -4.96 13.71 4.09
CA THR A 123 -6.10 14.63 4.19
C THR A 123 -7.38 13.96 3.74
N LEU A 124 -8.53 14.51 4.15
CA LEU A 124 -9.84 14.02 3.67
C LEU A 124 -10.01 14.21 2.16
N GLU A 125 -9.44 15.28 1.60
CA GLU A 125 -9.43 15.51 0.16
C GLU A 125 -8.67 14.41 -0.57
N ARG A 126 -7.46 14.07 -0.10
CA ARG A 126 -6.69 13.00 -0.72
C ARG A 126 -7.35 11.63 -0.52
N PHE A 127 -7.95 11.40 0.65
CA PHE A 127 -8.72 10.18 0.90
C PHE A 127 -9.93 10.04 -0.05
N ALA A 128 -10.66 11.13 -0.31
CA ALA A 128 -11.72 11.19 -1.31
C ALA A 128 -11.21 10.80 -2.72
N ARG A 129 -10.07 11.34 -3.15
CA ARG A 129 -9.44 10.97 -4.43
C ARG A 129 -9.06 9.48 -4.51
N LEU A 130 -8.64 8.88 -3.40
CA LEU A 130 -8.34 7.44 -3.36
C LEU A 130 -9.61 6.59 -3.51
N ILE A 131 -10.75 7.06 -3.00
CA ILE A 131 -12.04 6.39 -3.19
C ILE A 131 -12.45 6.47 -4.67
N GLU A 132 -12.31 7.63 -5.32
CA GLU A 132 -12.55 7.76 -6.77
C GLU A 132 -11.62 6.84 -7.57
N TYR A 133 -10.34 6.79 -7.19
CA TYR A 133 -9.38 5.92 -7.86
C TYR A 133 -9.75 4.45 -7.68
N ALA A 134 -10.20 4.04 -6.49
CA ALA A 134 -10.71 2.70 -6.23
C ALA A 134 -11.94 2.34 -7.07
N ASP A 135 -12.79 3.31 -7.39
CA ASP A 135 -13.89 3.12 -8.34
C ASP A 135 -13.36 2.86 -9.77
N VAL A 136 -12.38 3.64 -10.22
CA VAL A 136 -11.80 3.51 -11.58
C VAL A 136 -11.10 2.17 -11.79
N VAL A 137 -10.43 1.66 -10.75
CA VAL A 137 -9.73 0.37 -10.82
C VAL A 137 -10.61 -0.83 -10.41
N ASP A 138 -11.93 -0.63 -10.27
CA ASP A 138 -12.90 -1.67 -9.92
C ASP A 138 -12.60 -2.44 -8.62
N LEU A 139 -11.95 -1.79 -7.66
CA LEU A 139 -11.55 -2.41 -6.39
C LEU A 139 -12.72 -3.08 -5.66
N TRP A 140 -13.88 -2.44 -5.68
CA TRP A 140 -15.06 -2.90 -4.93
C TRP A 140 -15.65 -4.20 -5.47
N ARG A 141 -15.39 -4.54 -6.74
CA ARG A 141 -15.93 -5.73 -7.41
C ARG A 141 -15.17 -7.01 -7.09
N TYR A 142 -14.11 -6.93 -6.31
CA TYR A 142 -13.36 -8.11 -5.89
C TYR A 142 -14.25 -9.06 -5.06
N PRO A 143 -14.37 -10.34 -5.44
CA PRO A 143 -15.25 -11.28 -4.76
C PRO A 143 -14.88 -11.50 -3.29
N ALA A 144 -13.59 -11.63 -3.01
CA ALA A 144 -13.07 -11.88 -1.67
C ALA A 144 -12.87 -10.59 -0.84
N PHE A 145 -13.55 -9.50 -1.18
CA PHE A 145 -13.36 -8.18 -0.56
C PHE A 145 -13.40 -8.22 0.98
N ASP A 146 -12.29 -7.82 1.61
CA ASP A 146 -12.22 -7.57 3.05
C ASP A 146 -12.06 -6.07 3.32
N GLU A 147 -13.11 -5.47 3.86
CA GLU A 147 -13.16 -4.05 4.20
C GLU A 147 -12.06 -3.62 5.18
N ARG A 148 -11.58 -4.53 6.04
CA ARG A 148 -10.53 -4.23 7.04
C ARG A 148 -9.20 -3.84 6.40
N ASP A 149 -8.96 -4.33 5.19
CA ASP A 149 -7.70 -4.11 4.46
C ASP A 149 -7.74 -2.89 3.56
N VAL A 150 -8.94 -2.43 3.20
CA VAL A 150 -9.14 -1.33 2.24
C VAL A 150 -8.40 -0.05 2.63
N PRO A 151 -8.37 0.41 3.90
CA PRO A 151 -7.58 1.60 4.25
C PRO A 151 -6.11 1.49 3.85
N TYR A 152 -5.52 0.30 3.96
CA TYR A 152 -4.12 0.05 3.61
C TYR A 152 -3.93 -0.14 2.11
N VAL A 153 -4.88 -0.81 1.44
CA VAL A 153 -4.90 -0.94 -0.03
C VAL A 153 -4.95 0.44 -0.68
N LEU A 154 -5.84 1.33 -0.22
CA LEU A 154 -5.92 2.70 -0.72
C LEU A 154 -4.60 3.46 -0.55
N LEU A 155 -3.89 3.28 0.57
CA LEU A 155 -2.59 3.89 0.79
C LEU A 155 -1.49 3.31 -0.11
N ALA A 156 -1.52 2.01 -0.40
CA ALA A 156 -0.59 1.37 -1.32
C ALA A 156 -0.84 1.82 -2.78
N LEU A 157 -2.11 2.02 -3.15
CA LEU A 157 -2.52 2.59 -4.43
C LEU A 157 -2.18 4.08 -4.55
N ALA A 158 -2.06 4.81 -3.43
CA ALA A 158 -1.80 6.24 -3.42
C ALA A 158 -0.42 6.65 -3.98
N GLY A 159 0.48 5.70 -4.19
CA GLY A 159 1.86 5.94 -4.61
C GLY A 159 2.60 6.81 -3.60
N PHE A 160 3.22 7.90 -4.06
CA PHE A 160 3.95 8.82 -3.19
C PHE A 160 3.03 9.88 -2.58
N ILE A 161 3.04 9.96 -1.25
CA ILE A 161 2.34 10.99 -0.47
C ILE A 161 3.37 12.01 0.03
N SER A 162 3.13 13.29 -0.22
CA SER A 162 3.98 14.38 0.28
C SER A 162 3.83 14.56 1.79
N VAL A 163 4.96 14.71 2.47
CA VAL A 163 5.03 14.92 3.92
C VAL A 163 6.07 16.00 4.22
N ASN A 164 5.93 16.65 5.37
CA ASN A 164 7.03 17.42 5.94
C ASN A 164 7.65 16.57 7.05
N ASP A 165 8.93 16.24 6.93
CA ASP A 165 9.70 15.54 7.95
C ASP A 165 10.81 16.46 8.45
N ARG A 166 10.83 16.77 9.76
CA ARG A 166 11.82 17.65 10.41
C ARG A 166 12.10 18.95 9.64
N ASP A 167 11.04 19.62 9.19
CA ASP A 167 11.05 20.85 8.37
C ASP A 167 11.59 20.70 6.93
N GLU A 168 11.91 19.49 6.50
CA GLU A 168 12.25 19.16 5.12
C GLU A 168 11.06 18.54 4.38
N ARG A 169 10.96 18.80 3.08
CA ARG A 169 10.00 18.10 2.23
C ARG A 169 10.47 16.67 2.00
N ALA A 170 9.56 15.74 2.25
CA ALA A 170 9.78 14.32 2.05
C ALA A 170 8.58 13.69 1.34
N ARG A 171 8.78 12.47 0.87
CA ARG A 171 7.72 11.62 0.31
C ARG A 171 7.66 10.34 1.12
N ILE A 172 6.45 9.85 1.37
CA ILE A 172 6.26 8.49 1.88
C ILE A 172 5.57 7.63 0.84
N ARG A 173 5.86 6.33 0.87
CA ARG A 173 5.14 5.32 0.11
C ARG A 173 4.83 4.15 1.01
N LEU A 174 3.60 3.66 0.95
CA LEU A 174 3.21 2.42 1.62
C LEU A 174 3.24 1.29 0.60
N CYS A 175 3.87 0.18 0.96
CA CYS A 175 4.02 -0.99 0.10
C CYS A 175 3.72 -2.25 0.91
N PHE A 176 2.98 -3.17 0.31
CA PHE A 176 2.94 -4.53 0.83
C PHE A 176 4.26 -5.25 0.53
N ASP A 177 4.55 -6.30 1.29
CA ASP A 177 5.68 -7.17 1.01
C ASP A 177 5.52 -7.95 -0.31
N GLY A 178 6.59 -8.64 -0.72
CA GLY A 178 6.63 -9.43 -1.95
C GLY A 178 5.66 -10.61 -2.01
N SER A 179 4.92 -10.90 -0.93
CA SER A 179 3.82 -11.89 -0.96
C SER A 179 2.55 -11.34 -1.63
N VAL A 180 2.50 -10.05 -1.94
CA VAL A 180 1.37 -9.37 -2.57
C VAL A 180 1.80 -8.76 -3.89
N ARG A 181 1.33 -9.32 -5.00
CA ARG A 181 1.54 -8.82 -6.37
C ARG A 181 0.36 -7.99 -6.83
N ASP A 182 -0.84 -8.42 -6.47
CA ASP A 182 -2.09 -7.70 -6.69
C ASP A 182 -3.00 -7.76 -5.45
N VAL A 183 -4.07 -6.96 -5.46
CA VAL A 183 -5.02 -6.90 -4.33
C VAL A 183 -5.63 -8.26 -3.98
N GLY A 184 -5.84 -9.13 -4.97
CA GLY A 184 -6.39 -10.47 -4.75
C GLY A 184 -5.51 -11.34 -3.85
N ASP A 185 -4.19 -11.14 -3.85
CA ASP A 185 -3.26 -11.86 -2.97
C ASP A 185 -3.49 -11.56 -1.48
N LEU A 186 -4.11 -10.43 -1.13
CA LEU A 186 -4.45 -10.07 0.24
C LEU A 186 -5.62 -10.89 0.78
N TRP A 187 -6.53 -11.26 -0.11
CA TRP A 187 -7.85 -11.80 0.24
C TRP A 187 -8.03 -13.27 -0.13
N ARG A 188 -6.93 -13.99 -0.38
CA ARG A 188 -6.98 -15.44 -0.57
C ARG A 188 -7.32 -16.15 0.74
N ASP A 189 -8.31 -17.03 0.72
CA ASP A 189 -8.75 -17.82 1.87
C ASP A 189 -7.62 -18.65 2.52
N GLU A 190 -6.61 -19.04 1.73
CA GLU A 190 -5.49 -19.87 2.16
C GLU A 190 -4.41 -19.10 2.96
N ARG A 191 -4.48 -17.76 3.03
CA ARG A 191 -3.46 -16.95 3.69
C ARG A 191 -3.57 -17.06 5.21
N ARG A 192 -2.60 -17.73 5.82
CA ARG A 192 -2.51 -17.87 7.29
C ARG A 192 -1.85 -16.69 8.00
N VAL A 193 -0.96 -15.98 7.31
CA VAL A 193 -0.20 -14.85 7.87
C VAL A 193 -0.54 -13.57 7.11
N PRO A 194 -0.98 -12.49 7.80
CA PRO A 194 -1.24 -11.21 7.16
C PRO A 194 -0.02 -10.70 6.39
N ALA A 195 -0.26 -10.15 5.20
CA ALA A 195 0.80 -9.53 4.41
C ALA A 195 1.40 -8.32 5.14
N GLY A 196 2.71 -8.19 5.04
CA GLY A 196 3.48 -7.15 5.70
C GLY A 196 3.23 -5.85 4.99
N LEU A 197 2.99 -4.79 5.74
CA LEU A 197 2.87 -3.45 5.21
C LEU A 197 4.06 -2.65 5.71
N PHE A 198 4.66 -1.87 4.84
CA PHE A 198 5.83 -1.06 5.16
C PHE A 198 5.64 0.35 4.68
N ARG A 199 6.16 1.30 5.47
CA ARG A 199 6.27 2.71 5.10
C ARG A 199 7.73 2.98 4.75
N VAL A 200 7.97 3.47 3.55
CA VAL A 200 9.28 3.93 3.10
C VAL A 200 9.25 5.44 3.00
N THR A 201 10.18 6.10 3.66
CA THR A 201 10.34 7.56 3.66
C THR A 201 11.51 7.95 2.79
N TYR A 202 11.28 8.88 1.88
CA TYR A 202 12.23 9.38 0.90
C TYR A 202 12.41 10.88 1.09
N ARG A 203 13.61 11.38 0.81
CA ARG A 203 13.83 12.80 0.60
C ARG A 203 13.13 13.28 -0.67
N GLU A 204 12.86 14.57 -0.77
CA GLU A 204 12.39 15.15 -2.03
C GLU A 204 13.44 14.96 -3.14
N PRO A 205 13.07 14.39 -4.31
CA PRO A 205 13.99 14.18 -5.40
C PRO A 205 14.40 15.51 -6.04
N LEU A 206 15.67 15.63 -6.44
CA LEU A 206 16.20 16.83 -7.09
C LEU A 206 16.20 16.74 -8.63
N HIS A 207 16.24 15.53 -9.18
CA HIS A 207 16.51 15.28 -10.60
C HIS A 207 15.43 14.45 -11.30
N THR A 208 14.50 13.87 -10.55
CA THR A 208 13.41 13.03 -11.04
C THR A 208 12.08 13.55 -10.49
N PRO A 209 10.95 13.31 -11.18
CA PRO A 209 9.64 13.74 -10.68
C PRO A 209 9.20 12.98 -9.42
N PHE A 210 9.72 11.77 -9.21
CA PHE A 210 9.46 10.94 -8.04
C PHE A 210 10.76 10.34 -7.47
N PRO A 211 10.80 10.02 -6.15
CA PRO A 211 11.96 9.43 -5.51
C PRO A 211 12.34 8.05 -6.06
N THR A 212 13.63 7.71 -5.92
CA THR A 212 14.17 6.37 -6.17
C THR A 212 14.74 5.76 -4.87
N ALA A 213 15.30 4.55 -4.93
CA ALA A 213 15.99 3.97 -3.77
C ALA A 213 17.16 4.82 -3.25
N ALA A 214 17.80 5.62 -4.11
CA ALA A 214 18.88 6.53 -3.70
C ALA A 214 18.38 7.67 -2.79
N ASP A 215 17.08 7.94 -2.78
CA ASP A 215 16.43 8.99 -2.01
C ASP A 215 15.88 8.49 -0.67
N ILE A 216 15.99 7.19 -0.36
CA ILE A 216 15.47 6.62 0.89
C ILE A 216 16.21 7.21 2.10
N LEU A 217 15.43 7.72 3.05
CA LEU A 217 15.92 8.16 4.36
C LEU A 217 15.87 7.00 5.37
N PHE A 218 14.72 6.34 5.46
CA PHE A 218 14.49 5.17 6.30
C PHE A 218 13.20 4.45 5.88
N TRP A 219 12.97 3.27 6.44
CA TRP A 219 11.73 2.53 6.29
C TRP A 219 11.42 1.73 7.54
N GLU A 220 10.14 1.39 7.72
CA GLU A 220 9.65 0.67 8.90
C GLU A 220 8.39 -0.14 8.56
N PRO A 221 8.11 -1.25 9.29
CA PRO A 221 6.82 -1.92 9.20
C PRO A 221 5.71 -1.03 9.74
N VAL A 222 4.52 -1.16 9.17
CA VAL A 222 3.28 -0.54 9.63
C VAL A 222 2.46 -1.61 10.32
N GLU A 223 2.22 -1.42 11.61
CA GLU A 223 1.33 -2.28 12.38
C GLU A 223 -0.12 -2.10 11.91
N ARG A 224 -0.80 -3.22 11.68
CA ARG A 224 -2.23 -3.21 11.34
C ARG A 224 -3.04 -2.98 12.61
N ILE A 225 -3.97 -2.03 12.53
CA ILE A 225 -4.94 -1.75 13.58
C ILE A 225 -5.95 -2.90 13.68
N GLU A 226 -5.83 -3.72 14.72
CA GLU A 226 -6.79 -4.76 15.05
C GLU A 226 -8.01 -4.18 15.78
N ARG A 227 -7.78 -3.26 16.72
CA ARG A 227 -8.84 -2.61 17.50
C ARG A 227 -8.81 -1.11 17.27
N LEU A 228 -9.96 -0.54 16.91
CA LEU A 228 -10.06 0.89 16.62
C LEU A 228 -9.68 1.78 17.82
N ALA A 229 -9.79 1.26 19.04
CA ALA A 229 -9.38 1.94 20.27
C ALA A 229 -7.88 2.27 20.30
N ASP A 230 -7.04 1.44 19.67
CA ASP A 230 -5.57 1.59 19.65
C ASP A 230 -5.12 2.67 18.65
N CYS A 231 -6.01 3.11 17.77
CA CYS A 231 -5.73 4.12 16.75
C CYS A 231 -6.26 5.48 17.22
N PRO A 232 -5.48 6.54 17.45
CA PRO A 232 -6.02 7.84 17.88
C PRO A 232 -7.03 8.43 16.87
N ALA A 233 -8.08 9.09 17.36
CA ALA A 233 -9.04 9.77 16.48
C ALA A 233 -8.43 11.04 15.87
N PRO A 234 -8.51 11.24 14.54
CA PRO A 234 -7.97 12.43 13.92
C PRO A 234 -8.80 13.66 14.30
N ARG A 235 -8.12 14.78 14.58
CA ARG A 235 -8.78 16.06 14.82
C ARG A 235 -9.29 16.62 13.50
N LEU A 236 -10.57 16.45 13.23
CA LEU A 236 -11.24 16.95 12.04
C LEU A 236 -12.10 18.17 12.37
N ARG A 237 -12.00 19.23 11.56
CA ARG A 237 -12.91 20.37 11.66
C ARG A 237 -14.25 20.01 11.04
N GLN A 238 -15.34 20.54 11.59
CA GLN A 238 -16.69 20.31 11.05
C GLN A 238 -16.81 20.72 9.57
N THR A 239 -16.09 21.76 9.15
CA THR A 239 -16.05 22.20 7.74
C THR A 239 -15.47 21.14 6.82
N GLN A 240 -14.42 20.43 7.26
CA GLN A 240 -13.80 19.34 6.49
C GLN A 240 -14.73 18.15 6.37
N ILE A 241 -15.43 17.79 7.45
CA ILE A 241 -16.44 16.72 7.47
C ILE A 241 -17.58 17.05 6.50
N ARG A 242 -18.11 18.29 6.54
CA ARG A 242 -19.18 18.72 5.62
C ARG A 242 -18.71 18.73 4.16
N ALA A 243 -17.48 19.17 3.89
CA ALA A 243 -16.92 19.17 2.55
C ALA A 243 -16.78 17.75 2.00
N PHE A 244 -16.29 16.81 2.83
CA PHE A 244 -16.18 15.40 2.47
C PHE A 244 -17.56 14.76 2.22
N ASN A 245 -18.54 14.98 3.10
CA ASN A 245 -19.89 14.44 2.89
C ASN A 245 -20.56 15.01 1.63
N ARG A 246 -20.35 16.29 1.33
CA ARG A 246 -20.84 16.91 0.08
C ARG A 246 -20.17 16.28 -1.14
N PHE A 247 -18.88 16.03 -1.06
CA PHE A 247 -18.13 15.34 -2.10
C PHE A 247 -18.70 13.95 -2.36
N ILE A 248 -18.84 13.11 -1.32
CA ILE A 248 -19.40 11.76 -1.44
C ILE A 248 -20.80 11.79 -2.07
N GLY A 249 -21.72 12.60 -1.53
CA GLY A 249 -23.07 12.66 -2.07
C GLY A 249 -23.14 13.28 -3.48
N GLY A 250 -22.23 14.18 -3.84
CA GLY A 250 -22.12 14.72 -5.19
C GLY A 250 -21.64 13.68 -6.20
N TYR A 251 -20.60 12.95 -5.81
CA TYR A 251 -19.99 11.90 -6.61
C TYR A 251 -20.94 10.71 -6.81
N GLU A 252 -21.68 10.30 -5.77
CA GLU A 252 -22.72 9.25 -5.88
C GLU A 252 -23.77 9.60 -6.92
N ARG A 253 -24.32 10.83 -6.87
CA ARG A 253 -25.28 11.30 -7.87
C ARG A 253 -24.72 11.32 -9.29
N GLU A 254 -23.45 11.65 -9.46
CA GLU A 254 -22.82 11.63 -10.78
C GLU A 254 -22.63 10.20 -11.28
N ARG A 255 -22.23 9.28 -10.39
CA ARG A 255 -22.07 7.87 -10.72
C ARG A 255 -23.39 7.22 -11.12
N ASP A 256 -24.46 7.48 -10.38
CA ASP A 256 -25.79 6.94 -10.67
C ASP A 256 -26.28 7.42 -12.05
N ARG A 257 -26.08 8.71 -12.37
CA ARG A 257 -26.40 9.25 -13.71
C ARG A 257 -25.59 8.62 -14.84
N ARG A 258 -24.34 8.22 -14.59
CA ARG A 258 -23.53 7.50 -15.59
C ARG A 258 -24.04 6.08 -15.78
N GLY A 259 -24.34 5.38 -14.68
CA GLY A 259 -24.94 4.04 -14.73
C GLY A 259 -26.30 4.00 -15.44
N GLU A 260 -27.14 5.03 -15.25
CA GLU A 260 -28.42 5.18 -15.97
C GLU A 260 -28.23 5.40 -17.47
N ARG A 261 -27.18 6.12 -17.89
CA ARG A 261 -26.87 6.35 -19.31
C ARG A 261 -26.36 5.08 -19.98
N ASP A 262 -25.43 4.37 -19.34
CA ASP A 262 -24.86 3.13 -19.88
C ASP A 262 -25.92 2.02 -20.02
N ALA A 263 -26.92 2.00 -19.13
CA ALA A 263 -28.07 1.10 -19.22
C ALA A 263 -29.04 1.45 -20.36
N GLY A 264 -29.23 2.74 -20.66
CA GLY A 264 -30.13 3.20 -21.73
C GLY A 264 -29.55 3.14 -23.14
N GLU A 265 -28.22 3.03 -23.28
CA GLU A 265 -27.55 2.81 -24.58
C GLU A 265 -27.39 1.31 -24.93
N SER A 266 -27.78 0.41 -24.02
CA SER A 266 -27.69 -1.04 -24.17
C SER A 266 -29.03 -1.73 -24.53
N GLU A 267 -30.10 -0.95 -24.74
CA GLU A 267 -31.42 -1.38 -25.27
C GLU A 267 -31.59 -1.05 -26.75
#